data_AF-U1PGY0-F1
#
_entry.id   AF-U1PGY0-F1
#
_cell.length_a   1.000
_cell.length_b   1.000
_cell.length_c   1.000
_cell.angle_alpha   90.00
_cell.angle_beta   90.00
_cell.angle_gamma   90.00
#
_symmetry.space_group_name_H-M   'P 1'
#
loop_
_entity.id
_entity.type
_entity.pdbx_description
1 polymer ?
#
loop_
_entity_poly.entity_id
_entity_poly.type
_entity_poly.pdbx_seq_one_letter_code
_entity_poly.pdbx_strand_id
1 'polypeptide(L)'
;MNALDIESPVSRVDTTEKLDELLDAFENAYRRQYSEEARSPELGHTVTQASVRGVHDVVKPEIPTETPVGPDPPEDAYKESRESYWDGEWLETEILDLRSLQPGNELTGPAVLEGAATTFVLPPGFETHLDKHRVHHLSTVD
;
A
#
# COMPACT_ATOMS: atom_id res chain seq x y z
N MET A 1 -27.27 -18.28 -5.76
CA MET A 1 -27.53 -17.52 -4.52
C MET A 1 -26.21 -16.91 -4.12
N ASN A 2 -26.06 -15.58 -4.24
CA ASN A 2 -24.84 -14.91 -3.83
C ASN A 2 -24.96 -14.61 -2.33
N ALA A 3 -24.08 -15.18 -1.53
CA ALA A 3 -23.95 -14.83 -0.12
C ALA A 3 -22.94 -13.68 0.00
N LEU A 4 -23.23 -12.71 0.87
CA LEU A 4 -22.34 -11.60 1.16
C LEU A 4 -22.03 -11.60 2.65
N ASP A 5 -20.73 -11.53 2.98
CA ASP A 5 -20.32 -11.30 4.36
C ASP A 5 -20.48 -9.81 4.68
N ILE A 6 -21.18 -9.52 5.78
CA ILE A 6 -21.34 -8.16 6.30
C ILE A 6 -20.86 -8.08 7.75
N GLU A 7 -20.35 -6.91 8.11
CA GLU A 7 -20.14 -6.58 9.52
C GLU A 7 -21.50 -6.27 10.15
N SER A 8 -21.85 -6.97 11.23
CA SER A 8 -23.11 -6.74 11.93
C SER A 8 -23.07 -5.37 12.61
N PRO A 9 -24.07 -4.49 12.39
CA PRO A 9 -24.15 -3.19 13.06
C PRO A 9 -24.51 -3.33 14.55
N VAL A 10 -25.01 -4.49 14.95
CA VAL A 10 -25.43 -4.82 16.31
C VAL A 10 -24.63 -5.99 16.88
N SER A 11 -24.35 -5.96 18.18
CA SER A 11 -23.64 -7.04 18.87
C SER A 11 -24.54 -8.25 19.19
N ARG A 12 -25.86 -8.06 19.22
CA ARG A 12 -26.87 -9.08 19.49
C ARG A 12 -28.20 -8.68 18.87
N VAL A 13 -28.86 -9.62 18.19
CA VAL A 13 -30.22 -9.45 17.66
C VAL A 13 -31.22 -10.07 18.64
N ASP A 14 -31.87 -9.23 19.45
CA ASP A 14 -32.85 -9.64 20.47
C ASP A 14 -34.17 -8.83 20.40
N THR A 15 -34.29 -7.92 19.45
CA THR A 15 -35.52 -7.21 19.11
C THR A 15 -35.74 -7.17 17.60
N THR A 16 -36.95 -6.85 17.17
CA THR A 16 -37.31 -6.69 15.75
C THR A 16 -36.56 -5.54 15.09
N GLU A 17 -36.38 -4.43 15.80
CA GLU A 17 -35.68 -3.25 15.28
C GLU A 17 -34.21 -3.55 14.97
N LYS A 18 -33.56 -4.36 15.82
CA LYS A 18 -32.17 -4.80 15.59
C LYS A 18 -32.04 -5.81 14.44
N LEU A 19 -33.10 -6.57 14.16
CA LEU A 19 -33.13 -7.42 12.98
C LEU A 19 -33.23 -6.56 11.72
N ASP A 20 -34.09 -5.54 11.74
CA ASP A 20 -34.23 -4.59 10.63
C ASP A 20 -32.89 -3.87 10.35
N GLU A 21 -32.16 -3.44 11.39
CA GLU A 21 -30.82 -2.85 11.23
C GLU A 21 -29.82 -3.80 10.54
N LEU A 22 -29.83 -5.09 10.88
CA LEU A 22 -28.97 -6.09 10.25
C LEU A 22 -29.35 -6.32 8.77
N LEU A 23 -30.65 -6.36 8.47
CA LEU A 23 -31.14 -6.50 7.10
C LEU A 23 -30.80 -5.27 6.25
N ASP A 24 -30.95 -4.06 6.81
CA ASP A 24 -30.56 -2.82 6.15
C ASP A 24 -29.05 -2.78 5.85
N ALA A 25 -28.21 -3.28 6.77
CA ALA A 25 -26.77 -3.40 6.55
C ALA A 25 -26.46 -4.36 5.39
N PHE A 26 -27.17 -5.50 5.31
CA PHE A 26 -27.08 -6.44 4.20
C PHE A 26 -27.50 -5.80 2.88
N GLU A 27 -28.67 -5.19 2.82
CA GLU A 27 -29.19 -4.55 1.60
C GLU A 27 -28.25 -3.46 1.09
N ASN A 28 -27.71 -2.64 2.00
CA ASN A 28 -26.74 -1.59 1.65
C ASN A 28 -25.43 -2.15 1.10
N ALA A 29 -24.93 -3.25 1.66
CA ALA A 29 -23.75 -3.94 1.15
C ALA A 29 -24.04 -4.60 -0.21
N TYR A 30 -25.21 -5.23 -0.37
CA TYR A 30 -25.62 -5.88 -1.61
C TYR A 30 -25.75 -4.88 -2.78
N ARG A 31 -26.36 -3.71 -2.55
CA ARG A 31 -26.44 -2.63 -3.55
C ARG A 31 -25.08 -2.14 -4.02
N ARG A 32 -24.13 -2.00 -3.10
CA ARG A 32 -22.76 -1.57 -3.43
C ARG A 32 -22.05 -2.62 -4.30
N GLN A 33 -22.32 -3.89 -4.08
CA GLN A 33 -21.64 -5.00 -4.76
C GLN A 33 -22.26 -5.36 -6.12
N TYR A 34 -23.58 -5.29 -6.27
CA TYR A 34 -24.29 -5.81 -7.44
C TYR A 34 -25.06 -4.75 -8.22
N SER A 35 -26.03 -4.07 -7.59
CA SER A 35 -26.68 -2.80 -7.98
C SER A 35 -27.98 -2.65 -7.18
N GLU A 36 -28.69 -1.53 -7.33
CA GLU A 36 -30.02 -1.34 -6.71
C GLU A 36 -31.06 -2.31 -7.28
N GLU A 37 -31.04 -2.53 -8.60
CA GLU A 37 -32.02 -3.35 -9.33
C GLU A 37 -31.86 -4.85 -9.10
N ALA A 38 -30.73 -5.27 -8.54
CA ALA A 38 -30.45 -6.67 -8.20
C ALA A 38 -31.06 -7.10 -6.85
N ARG A 39 -31.65 -6.17 -6.08
CA ARG A 39 -32.34 -6.48 -4.83
C ARG A 39 -33.68 -7.16 -5.12
N SER A 40 -34.03 -8.15 -4.32
CA SER A 40 -35.36 -8.81 -4.36
C SER A 40 -35.86 -9.06 -2.94
N PRO A 41 -36.19 -8.00 -2.16
CA PRO A 41 -36.62 -8.14 -0.77
C PRO A 41 -37.87 -9.02 -0.60
N GLU A 42 -38.70 -9.09 -1.64
CA GLU A 42 -39.91 -9.94 -1.70
C GLU A 42 -39.62 -11.44 -1.62
N LEU A 43 -38.38 -11.86 -1.92
CA LEU A 43 -37.94 -13.26 -1.80
C LEU A 43 -37.47 -13.63 -0.39
N GLY A 44 -37.42 -12.63 0.51
CA GLY A 44 -36.94 -12.78 1.88
C GLY A 44 -35.42 -12.97 1.99
N HIS A 45 -34.96 -13.11 3.23
CA HIS A 45 -33.53 -13.21 3.56
C HIS A 45 -33.21 -14.59 4.15
N THR A 46 -32.01 -15.08 3.90
CA THR A 46 -31.49 -16.30 4.54
C THR A 46 -30.10 -16.02 5.10
N VAL A 47 -29.95 -16.16 6.42
CA VAL A 47 -28.64 -16.11 7.09
C VAL A 47 -28.05 -17.51 7.06
N THR A 48 -26.95 -17.68 6.32
CA THR A 48 -26.31 -18.99 6.14
C THR A 48 -25.14 -19.23 7.10
N GLN A 49 -24.53 -18.16 7.64
CA GLN A 49 -23.37 -18.22 8.52
C GLN A 49 -23.37 -17.06 9.52
N ALA A 50 -22.78 -17.29 10.70
CA ALA A 50 -22.39 -16.25 11.64
C ALA A 50 -20.89 -16.39 11.97
N SER A 51 -20.17 -15.28 11.95
CA SER A 51 -18.72 -15.22 12.18
C SER A 51 -18.41 -14.23 13.31
N VAL A 52 -17.34 -14.49 14.07
CA VAL A 52 -16.85 -13.60 15.13
C VAL A 52 -15.38 -13.29 14.87
N ARG A 53 -15.01 -12.01 14.95
CA ARG A 53 -13.62 -11.55 14.87
C ARG A 53 -13.16 -11.08 16.26
N GLY A 54 -12.24 -11.83 16.87
CA GLY A 54 -11.53 -11.40 18.07
C GLY A 54 -10.31 -10.56 17.70
N VAL A 55 -10.16 -9.38 18.31
CA VAL A 55 -9.00 -8.49 18.12
C VAL A 55 -8.41 -8.17 19.48
N HIS A 56 -7.09 -8.22 19.59
CA HIS A 56 -6.35 -7.80 20.77
C HIS A 56 -5.24 -6.85 20.33
N ASP A 57 -5.02 -5.79 21.10
CA ASP A 57 -3.95 -4.85 20.83
C ASP A 57 -2.58 -5.48 21.06
N VAL A 58 -1.69 -5.29 20.11
CA VAL A 58 -0.30 -5.73 20.19
C VAL A 58 0.59 -4.54 19.88
N VAL A 59 1.81 -4.55 20.41
CA VAL A 59 2.81 -3.54 20.06
C VAL A 59 2.98 -3.54 18.55
N LYS A 60 2.74 -2.38 17.92
CA LYS A 60 2.95 -2.18 16.49
C LYS A 60 4.35 -1.62 16.28
N PRO A 61 5.06 -2.00 15.19
CA PRO A 61 6.28 -1.32 14.80
C PRO A 61 6.01 0.18 14.61
N GLU A 62 6.92 1.01 15.12
CA GLU A 62 6.86 2.45 14.88
C GLU A 62 7.35 2.74 13.46
N ILE A 63 6.62 3.61 12.75
CA ILE A 63 7.07 4.13 11.46
C ILE A 63 7.99 5.32 11.78
N PRO A 64 9.27 5.30 11.37
CA PRO A 64 10.19 6.38 11.67
C PRO A 64 9.70 7.70 11.06
N THR A 65 10.03 8.81 11.71
CA THR A 65 9.83 10.16 11.16
C THR A 65 11.10 10.96 11.40
N GLU A 66 11.84 11.21 10.33
CA GLU A 66 13.15 11.84 10.34
C GLU A 66 13.09 13.23 9.67
N THR A 67 14.00 14.13 10.03
CA THR A 67 14.07 15.46 9.38
C THR A 67 14.82 15.35 8.05
N PRO A 68 14.25 15.79 6.92
CA PRO A 68 14.95 15.80 5.64
C PRO A 68 16.20 16.66 5.68
N VAL A 69 17.29 16.18 5.07
CA VAL A 69 18.61 16.84 5.07
C VAL A 69 18.94 17.58 3.78
N GLY A 70 18.07 17.49 2.78
CA GLY A 70 18.26 18.11 1.46
C GLY A 70 18.32 17.08 0.32
N PRO A 71 18.32 17.56 -0.93
CA PRO A 71 18.23 16.69 -2.12
C PRO A 71 19.51 15.90 -2.38
N ASP A 72 20.67 16.40 -1.98
CA ASP A 72 21.94 15.77 -2.34
C ASP A 72 22.24 14.53 -1.45
N PRO A 73 22.46 13.34 -2.06
CA PRO A 73 22.98 12.18 -1.33
C PRO A 73 24.34 12.46 -0.70
N PRO A 74 24.65 11.87 0.47
CA PRO A 74 25.97 12.02 1.07
C PRO A 74 27.04 11.31 0.22
N GLU A 75 28.27 11.84 0.21
CA GLU A 75 29.36 11.30 -0.63
C GLU A 75 29.66 9.81 -0.36
N ASP A 76 29.47 9.36 0.88
CA ASP A 76 29.68 7.96 1.29
C ASP A 76 28.55 7.01 0.88
N ALA A 77 27.45 7.52 0.32
CA ALA A 77 26.44 6.68 -0.33
C ALA A 77 26.88 6.18 -1.70
N TYR A 78 27.80 6.87 -2.38
CA TYR A 78 28.31 6.47 -3.68
C TYR A 78 29.35 5.36 -3.51
N LYS A 79 29.16 4.24 -4.21
CA LYS A 79 30.10 3.12 -4.21
C LYS A 79 31.02 3.20 -5.44
N GLU A 80 30.50 2.74 -6.56
CA GLU A 80 31.20 2.65 -7.84
C GLU A 80 30.21 2.91 -8.97
N SER A 81 30.71 3.14 -10.18
CA SER A 81 29.89 3.19 -11.39
C SER A 81 30.20 1.95 -12.23
N ARG A 82 29.17 1.32 -12.82
CA ARG A 82 29.34 0.17 -13.71
C ARG A 82 28.45 0.26 -14.93
N GLU A 83 28.92 -0.28 -16.05
CA GLU A 83 28.10 -0.39 -17.25
C GLU A 83 26.91 -1.33 -16.99
N SER A 84 25.70 -0.83 -17.26
CA SER A 84 24.47 -1.60 -17.22
C SER A 84 23.70 -1.40 -18.52
N TYR A 85 22.99 -2.44 -18.97
CA TYR A 85 22.27 -2.41 -20.23
C TYR A 85 20.85 -1.88 -20.04
N TRP A 86 20.54 -0.76 -20.68
CA TRP A 86 19.26 -0.08 -20.64
C TRP A 86 18.72 0.09 -22.07
N ASP A 87 17.55 -0.49 -22.34
CA ASP A 87 16.79 -0.28 -23.58
C ASP A 87 17.61 -0.26 -24.89
N GLY A 88 18.51 -1.22 -25.07
CA GLY A 88 19.30 -1.33 -26.29
C GLY A 88 20.74 -0.83 -26.17
N GLU A 89 21.07 -0.09 -25.12
CA GLU A 89 22.34 0.62 -24.96
C GLU A 89 23.04 0.28 -23.63
N TRP A 90 24.38 0.26 -23.64
CA TRP A 90 25.16 0.19 -22.41
C TRP A 90 25.39 1.60 -21.89
N LEU A 91 24.95 1.88 -20.65
CA LEU A 91 25.14 3.17 -20.00
C LEU A 91 25.93 2.99 -18.71
N GLU A 92 26.82 3.94 -18.43
CA GLU A 92 27.43 4.08 -17.11
C GLU A 92 26.33 4.35 -16.09
N THR A 93 26.26 3.52 -15.04
CA THR A 93 25.19 3.53 -14.04
C THR A 93 25.80 3.65 -12.67
N GLU A 94 25.36 4.66 -11.92
CA GLU A 94 25.82 4.91 -10.55
C GLU A 94 25.31 3.82 -9.59
N ILE A 95 26.19 3.27 -8.76
CA ILE A 95 25.84 2.29 -7.74
C ILE A 95 25.95 2.93 -6.36
N LEU A 96 24.85 2.94 -5.61
CA LEU A 96 24.78 3.55 -4.29
C LEU A 96 24.48 2.52 -3.19
N ASP A 97 24.90 2.80 -1.96
CA ASP A 97 24.39 2.13 -0.77
C ASP A 97 23.01 2.68 -0.42
N LEU A 98 21.99 1.83 -0.59
CA LEU A 98 20.60 2.18 -0.26
C LEU A 98 20.44 2.59 1.22
N ARG A 99 21.30 2.08 2.12
CA ARG A 99 21.20 2.39 3.56
C ARG A 99 21.80 3.74 3.92
N SER A 100 22.79 4.20 3.17
CA SER A 100 23.50 5.47 3.42
C SER A 100 22.67 6.70 3.02
N LEU A 101 21.71 6.54 2.10
CA LEU A 101 20.79 7.61 1.73
C LEU A 101 19.98 8.11 2.93
N GLN A 102 19.69 9.40 2.89
CA GLN A 102 19.01 10.14 3.94
C GLN A 102 17.66 10.69 3.45
N PRO A 103 16.69 10.89 4.35
CA PRO A 103 15.44 11.55 3.99
C PRO A 103 15.67 12.91 3.34
N GLY A 104 14.88 13.19 2.30
CA GLY A 104 15.03 14.35 1.43
C GLY A 104 15.91 14.11 0.21
N ASN A 105 16.75 13.06 0.19
CA ASN A 105 17.63 12.82 -0.96
C ASN A 105 16.84 12.48 -2.22
N GLU A 106 17.29 13.04 -3.34
CA GLU A 106 16.74 12.90 -4.67
C GLU A 106 17.80 12.31 -5.60
N LEU A 107 17.38 11.43 -6.50
CA LEU A 107 18.24 10.77 -7.46
C LEU A 107 17.50 10.68 -8.80
N THR A 108 18.21 10.91 -9.90
CA THR A 108 17.73 10.66 -11.26
C THR A 108 18.53 9.50 -11.85
N GLY A 109 17.86 8.60 -12.56
CA GLY A 109 18.50 7.46 -13.20
C GLY A 109 19.30 7.82 -14.45
N PRO A 110 20.15 6.90 -14.95
CA PRO A 110 20.32 5.52 -14.48
C PRO A 110 21.11 5.41 -13.17
N ALA A 111 20.54 4.73 -12.18
CA ALA A 111 21.21 4.39 -10.92
C ALA A 111 20.70 3.06 -10.36
N VAL A 112 21.52 2.41 -9.53
CA VAL A 112 21.14 1.20 -8.79
C VAL A 112 21.50 1.37 -7.31
N LEU A 113 20.49 1.29 -6.46
CA LEU A 113 20.62 1.42 -5.02
C LEU A 113 20.63 0.02 -4.41
N GLU A 114 21.81 -0.43 -3.96
CA GLU A 114 22.00 -1.77 -3.43
C GLU A 114 21.92 -1.77 -1.90
N GLY A 115 20.98 -2.54 -1.36
CA GLY A 115 20.91 -2.91 0.05
C GLY A 115 21.31 -4.37 0.27
N ALA A 116 21.54 -4.75 1.53
CA ALA A 116 22.04 -6.10 1.85
C ALA A 116 21.11 -7.27 1.41
N ALA A 117 19.81 -7.01 1.19
CA ALA A 117 18.82 -8.02 0.82
C ALA A 117 17.82 -7.52 -0.24
N THR A 118 18.11 -6.40 -0.90
CA THR A 118 17.26 -5.82 -1.94
C THR A 118 18.09 -4.92 -2.85
N THR A 119 17.62 -4.72 -4.07
CA THR A 119 18.20 -3.79 -5.03
C THR A 119 17.07 -2.96 -5.60
N PHE A 120 17.12 -1.64 -5.39
CA PHE A 120 16.19 -0.71 -5.99
C PHE A 120 16.82 -0.11 -7.25
N VAL A 121 16.18 -0.37 -8.37
CA VAL A 121 16.67 0.00 -9.70
C VAL A 121 15.96 1.28 -10.15
N LEU A 122 16.74 2.27 -10.57
CA LEU A 122 16.27 3.55 -11.07
C LEU A 122 16.67 3.70 -12.55
N PRO A 123 15.78 3.40 -13.50
CA PRO A 123 16.10 3.45 -14.92
C PRO A 123 16.34 4.89 -15.44
N PRO A 124 16.95 5.06 -16.63
CA PRO A 124 16.97 6.36 -17.31
C PRO A 124 15.57 6.95 -17.47
N GLY A 125 15.41 8.26 -17.26
CA GLY A 125 14.11 8.95 -17.36
C GLY A 125 13.21 8.77 -16.13
N PHE A 126 13.70 8.14 -15.07
CA PHE A 126 13.03 8.05 -13.79
C PHE A 126 13.81 8.79 -12.71
N GLU A 127 13.09 9.25 -11.70
CA GLU A 127 13.64 9.86 -10.50
C GLU A 127 13.04 9.24 -9.25
N THR A 128 13.75 9.36 -8.14
CA THR A 128 13.25 8.98 -6.83
C THR A 128 13.63 9.99 -5.77
N HIS A 129 12.76 10.16 -4.78
CA HIS A 129 13.09 10.84 -3.53
C HIS A 129 12.82 9.95 -2.33
N LEU A 130 13.66 10.04 -1.30
CA LEU A 130 13.48 9.34 -0.03
C LEU A 130 12.68 10.22 0.93
N ASP A 131 11.50 9.79 1.34
CA ASP A 131 10.69 10.58 2.27
C ASP A 131 11.17 10.47 3.74
N LYS A 132 10.56 11.28 4.60
CA LYS A 132 10.81 11.30 6.06
C LYS A 132 10.49 9.98 6.79
N HIS A 133 9.84 9.03 6.12
CA HIS A 133 9.45 7.73 6.64
C HIS A 133 10.31 6.59 6.09
N ARG A 134 11.43 6.91 5.40
CA ARG A 134 12.34 5.96 4.75
C ARG A 134 11.67 5.20 3.60
N VAL A 135 10.71 5.82 2.90
CA VAL A 135 10.06 5.27 1.71
C VAL A 135 10.55 6.01 0.47
N HIS A 136 11.06 5.26 -0.50
CA HIS A 136 11.38 5.78 -1.83
C HIS A 136 10.10 5.95 -2.64
N HIS A 137 9.88 7.15 -3.18
CA HIS A 137 8.84 7.43 -4.16
C HIS A 137 9.49 7.44 -5.54
N LEU A 138 8.93 6.70 -6.51
CA LEU A 138 9.45 6.59 -7.87
C LEU A 138 8.50 7.29 -8.83
N SER A 139 9.02 8.18 -9.65
CA SER A 139 8.29 8.89 -10.72
C SER A 139 9.11 8.92 -12.00
N THR A 140 8.44 9.25 -13.11
CA THR A 140 9.11 9.63 -14.35
C THR A 140 9.56 11.08 -14.27
N VAL A 141 10.70 11.41 -14.87
CA VAL A 141 11.14 12.79 -15.05
C VAL A 141 10.24 13.42 -16.13
N ASP A 142 9.66 14.60 -15.84
CA ASP A 142 8.88 15.39 -16.81
C ASP A 142 9.73 15.98 -17.94
#